data_AF-A0A225DQI9-F1
#
_entry.id   AF-A0A225DQI9-F1
#
_cell.length_a   1.000
_cell.length_b   1.000
_cell.length_c   1.000
_cell.angle_alpha   90.00
_cell.angle_beta   90.00
_cell.angle_gamma   90.00
#
_symmetry.space_group_name_H-M   'P 1'
#
loop_
_entity.id
_entity.type
_entity.pdbx_description
1 polymer ?
#
loop_
_entity_poly.entity_id
_entity_poly.type
_entity_poly.pdbx_seq_one_letter_code
_entity_poly.pdbx_strand_id
1 'polypeptide(L)'
;MTLSIPLTLVMATYRAPSESDTPAHLDRSLDDLCTASGGQLRALVGAFRSEPVTPARTLQFEHDVQTALRELGRHVVPFTYNQVEPAAIADQPRHAQFERERYTRVGSKTPQNVWTVFGQLVVRRVGDRPSQAGEPMLFPRAHRLGLVHGASPALAARACQLLAEAGANQQRVRDRLRTDHGVGWGSRNCAR
;
A
#
# COMPACT_ATOMS: atom_id res chain seq x y z
N MET A 1 22.73 -7.49 21.55
CA MET A 1 22.03 -6.22 21.26
C MET A 1 22.70 -5.61 20.04
N THR A 2 22.09 -5.74 18.88
CA THR A 2 22.60 -5.13 17.65
C THR A 2 21.50 -4.25 17.09
N LEU A 3 21.55 -2.99 17.52
CA LEU A 3 20.86 -1.87 16.90
C LEU A 3 21.49 -1.66 15.52
N SER A 4 20.70 -1.77 14.45
CA SER A 4 21.11 -1.36 13.10
C SER A 4 20.06 -0.44 12.49
N ILE A 5 20.29 0.87 12.62
CA ILE A 5 19.73 1.97 11.83
C ILE A 5 20.86 3.02 11.78
N PRO A 6 21.19 3.69 10.65
CA PRO A 6 20.31 4.02 9.54
C PRO A 6 20.74 3.53 8.15
N LEU A 7 19.70 3.39 7.35
CA LEU A 7 19.68 2.89 5.99
C LEU A 7 19.79 4.08 5.02
N THR A 8 20.97 4.29 4.43
CA THR A 8 21.17 5.39 3.48
C THR A 8 21.21 4.82 2.07
N LEU A 9 20.05 4.74 1.41
CA LEU A 9 19.98 4.52 -0.03
C LEU A 9 20.16 5.87 -0.72
N VAL A 10 21.39 6.19 -1.17
CA VAL A 10 21.65 7.38 -1.99
C VAL A 10 21.21 7.09 -3.43
N MET A 11 20.05 7.60 -3.85
CA MET A 11 19.70 7.69 -5.26
C MET A 11 19.56 9.17 -5.61
N ALA A 12 20.58 9.70 -6.29
CA ALA A 12 20.59 11.07 -6.75
C ALA A 12 19.53 11.32 -7.86
N THR A 13 18.96 12.53 -7.78
CA THR A 13 18.14 13.28 -8.75
C THR A 13 16.70 12.81 -8.99
N TYR A 14 15.79 13.53 -8.33
CA TYR A 14 14.48 13.87 -8.86
C TYR A 14 14.67 14.62 -10.20
N ARG A 15 14.21 14.01 -11.30
CA ARG A 15 14.01 14.69 -12.59
C ARG A 15 12.50 14.75 -12.80
N ALA A 16 11.99 15.92 -13.16
CA ALA A 16 10.57 16.14 -13.44
C ALA A 16 10.04 15.14 -14.48
N PRO A 17 8.77 14.70 -14.38
CA PRO A 17 8.22 13.67 -15.26
C PRO A 17 8.19 14.15 -16.72
N SER A 18 8.69 13.30 -17.62
CA SER A 18 8.55 13.48 -19.07
C SER A 18 7.27 12.77 -19.53
N GLU A 19 6.46 13.46 -20.31
CA GLU A 19 5.05 13.18 -20.67
C GLU A 19 4.77 11.94 -21.54
N SER A 20 5.71 11.00 -21.70
CA SER A 20 5.64 10.04 -22.81
C SER A 20 5.70 8.56 -22.41
N ASP A 21 4.96 8.15 -21.36
CA ASP A 21 4.69 6.74 -21.08
C ASP A 21 3.50 6.57 -20.11
N THR A 22 2.29 6.97 -20.56
CA THR A 22 1.05 6.81 -19.81
C THR A 22 0.38 5.48 -20.17
N PRO A 23 0.40 4.43 -19.32
CA PRO A 23 -0.52 3.32 -19.48
C PRO A 23 -1.95 3.81 -19.21
N ALA A 24 -2.77 3.79 -20.26
CA ALA A 24 -4.12 4.32 -20.45
C ALA A 24 -5.24 3.82 -19.50
N HIS A 25 -4.97 3.58 -18.22
CA HIS A 25 -6.00 3.13 -17.27
C HIS A 25 -5.88 3.66 -15.82
N LEU A 26 -4.99 4.63 -15.58
CA LEU A 26 -4.82 5.30 -14.27
C LEU A 26 -5.13 6.80 -14.29
N ASP A 27 -5.73 7.32 -15.37
CA ASP A 27 -6.03 8.75 -15.57
C ASP A 27 -7.29 9.23 -14.85
N ARG A 28 -7.62 8.68 -13.68
CA ARG A 28 -8.32 9.53 -12.72
C ARG A 28 -7.25 10.27 -11.96
N SER A 29 -7.18 11.57 -12.16
CA SER A 29 -6.38 12.41 -11.28
C SER A 29 -6.82 12.14 -9.85
N LEU A 30 -5.89 12.21 -8.90
CA LEU A 30 -6.22 12.20 -7.48
C LEU A 30 -7.32 13.21 -7.17
N ASP A 31 -7.33 14.33 -7.88
CA ASP A 31 -8.33 15.39 -7.77
C ASP A 31 -9.73 14.92 -8.18
N ASP A 32 -9.85 14.10 -9.22
CA ASP A 32 -11.13 13.53 -9.65
C ASP A 32 -11.67 12.56 -8.60
N LEU A 33 -10.79 11.75 -8.01
CA LEU A 33 -11.14 10.83 -6.94
C LEU A 33 -11.59 11.59 -5.70
N CYS A 34 -10.83 12.60 -5.28
CA CYS A 34 -11.19 13.48 -4.16
C CYS A 34 -12.52 14.19 -4.41
N THR A 35 -12.76 14.68 -5.62
CA THR A 35 -14.00 15.35 -6.01
C THR A 35 -15.19 14.39 -5.96
N ALA A 36 -15.04 13.19 -6.54
CA ALA A 36 -16.08 12.16 -6.53
C ALA A 36 -16.41 11.70 -5.11
N SER A 37 -15.40 11.39 -4.29
CA SER A 37 -15.59 11.00 -2.89
C SER A 37 -16.18 12.13 -2.04
N GLY A 38 -15.80 13.38 -2.31
CA GLY A 38 -16.43 14.55 -1.69
C GLY A 38 -17.91 14.68 -2.07
N GLY A 39 -18.27 14.40 -3.33
CA GLY A 39 -19.66 14.31 -3.78
C GLY A 39 -20.45 13.23 -3.06
N GLN A 40 -19.88 12.03 -2.92
CA GLN A 40 -20.50 10.91 -2.19
C GLN A 40 -20.76 11.25 -0.72
N LEU A 41 -19.78 11.85 -0.03
CA LEU A 41 -19.95 12.25 1.38
C LEU A 41 -21.06 13.30 1.54
N ARG A 42 -21.13 14.30 0.65
CA ARG A 42 -22.22 15.27 0.66
C ARG A 42 -23.59 14.62 0.42
N ALA A 43 -23.67 13.63 -0.45
CA ALA A 43 -24.89 12.87 -0.70
C ALA A 43 -25.34 12.10 0.55
N LEU A 44 -24.41 11.44 1.26
CA LEU A 44 -24.72 10.76 2.54
C LEU A 44 -25.23 11.73 3.59
N VAL A 45 -24.60 12.90 3.73
CA VAL A 45 -25.07 13.97 4.64
C VAL A 45 -26.46 14.46 4.24
N GLY A 46 -26.71 14.66 2.94
CA GLY A 46 -28.01 15.06 2.44
C GLY A 46 -29.11 14.03 2.78
N ALA A 47 -28.84 12.75 2.51
CA ALA A 47 -29.76 11.65 2.78
C ALA A 47 -30.03 11.42 4.27
N PHE A 48 -29.06 11.69 5.15
CA PHE A 48 -29.28 11.63 6.59
C PHE A 48 -30.16 12.78 7.07
N ARG A 49 -29.99 13.98 6.50
CA ARG A 49 -30.75 15.18 6.88
C ARG A 49 -32.15 15.26 6.30
N SER A 50 -32.46 14.50 5.25
CA SER A 50 -33.76 14.52 4.58
C SER A 50 -34.87 13.75 5.30
N GLU A 51 -34.52 12.95 6.31
CA GLU A 51 -35.44 12.09 7.04
C GLU A 51 -35.31 12.29 8.56
N PRO A 52 -36.30 11.87 9.35
CA PRO A 52 -36.22 11.92 10.81
C PRO A 52 -35.00 11.17 11.36
N VAL A 53 -34.31 11.78 12.31
CA VAL A 53 -33.16 11.16 12.98
C VAL A 53 -33.64 10.03 13.89
N THR A 54 -33.12 8.82 13.65
CA THR A 54 -33.35 7.66 14.50
C THR A 54 -32.03 6.98 14.87
N PRO A 55 -31.98 6.19 15.96
CA PRO A 55 -30.77 5.46 16.32
C PRO A 55 -30.27 4.54 15.18
N ALA A 56 -31.18 3.85 14.49
CA ALA A 56 -30.83 2.98 13.38
C ALA A 56 -30.20 3.75 12.20
N ARG A 57 -30.76 4.92 11.86
CA ARG A 57 -30.19 5.77 10.78
C ARG A 57 -28.86 6.38 11.18
N THR A 58 -28.66 6.70 12.45
CA THR A 58 -27.38 7.21 12.95
C THR A 58 -26.28 6.17 12.79
N LEU A 59 -26.55 4.92 13.21
CA LEU A 59 -25.63 3.80 13.03
C LEU A 59 -25.34 3.52 11.55
N GLN A 60 -26.36 3.51 10.70
CA GLN A 60 -26.18 3.30 9.27
C GLN A 60 -25.33 4.41 8.64
N PHE A 61 -25.61 5.68 8.97
CA PHE A 61 -24.86 6.82 8.48
C PHE A 61 -23.37 6.73 8.85
N GLU A 62 -23.05 6.36 10.09
CA GLU A 62 -21.66 6.18 10.53
C GLU A 62 -20.94 5.08 9.72
N HIS A 63 -21.60 3.94 9.50
CA HIS A 63 -21.05 2.86 8.68
C HIS A 63 -20.87 3.26 7.21
N ASP A 64 -21.82 4.01 6.63
CA ASP A 64 -21.76 4.46 5.25
C ASP A 64 -20.60 5.44 5.04
N VAL A 65 -20.41 6.38 5.98
CA VAL A 65 -19.28 7.32 5.97
C VAL A 65 -17.96 6.56 6.12
N GLN A 66 -17.87 5.62 7.06
CA GLN A 66 -16.66 4.82 7.25
C GLN A 66 -16.31 4.02 5.99
N THR A 67 -17.31 3.46 5.32
CA THR A 67 -17.15 2.72 4.06
C THR A 67 -16.66 3.64 2.94
N ALA A 68 -17.27 4.81 2.77
CA ALA A 68 -16.87 5.79 1.76
C ALA A 68 -15.41 6.28 1.96
N LEU A 69 -15.01 6.57 3.21
CA LEU A 69 -13.65 6.98 3.53
C LEU A 69 -12.64 5.86 3.29
N ARG A 70 -13.03 4.62 3.58
CA ARG A 70 -12.18 3.46 3.33
C ARG A 70 -11.95 3.24 1.84
N GLU A 71 -12.99 3.35 1.01
CA GLU A 71 -12.87 3.24 -0.45
C GLU A 71 -11.99 4.35 -1.03
N LEU A 72 -12.13 5.59 -0.54
CA LEU A 72 -11.19 6.66 -0.90
C LEU A 72 -9.74 6.26 -0.57
N GLY A 73 -9.49 5.74 0.64
CA GLY A 73 -8.18 5.21 1.03
C GLY A 73 -7.67 4.10 0.09
N ARG A 74 -8.55 3.22 -0.40
CA ARG A 74 -8.19 2.16 -1.37
C ARG A 74 -7.76 2.70 -2.73
N HIS A 75 -8.09 3.94 -3.07
CA HIS A 75 -7.60 4.60 -4.29
C HIS A 75 -6.36 5.46 -4.04
N VAL A 76 -6.36 6.25 -2.96
CA VAL A 76 -5.28 7.20 -2.62
C VAL A 76 -3.98 6.48 -2.29
N VAL A 77 -4.05 5.42 -1.48
CA VAL A 77 -2.85 4.70 -1.02
C VAL A 77 -2.08 4.04 -2.16
N PRO A 78 -2.68 3.22 -3.05
CA PRO A 78 -1.91 2.63 -4.14
C PRO A 78 -1.47 3.68 -5.16
N PHE A 79 -2.24 4.75 -5.39
CA PHE A 79 -1.80 5.87 -6.22
C PHE A 79 -0.50 6.49 -5.68
N THR A 80 -0.47 6.80 -4.38
CA THR A 80 0.69 7.39 -3.70
C THR A 80 1.88 6.42 -3.68
N TYR A 81 1.65 5.17 -3.29
CA TYR A 81 2.69 4.13 -3.28
C TYR A 81 3.27 3.92 -4.68
N ASN A 82 2.46 4.10 -5.72
CA ASN A 82 2.93 3.90 -7.07
C ASN A 82 3.86 5.00 -7.59
N GLN A 83 3.87 6.17 -6.94
CA GLN A 83 4.68 7.35 -7.28
C GLN A 83 5.99 7.46 -6.50
N VAL A 84 6.25 6.56 -5.54
CA VAL A 84 7.51 6.54 -4.76
C VAL A 84 8.75 6.33 -5.65
N GLU A 85 8.58 5.80 -6.86
CA GLU A 85 9.62 5.75 -7.89
C GLU A 85 9.04 6.26 -9.22
N PRO A 86 9.92 6.69 -10.15
CA PRO A 86 9.51 7.13 -11.47
C PRO A 86 8.55 6.16 -12.20
N ALA A 87 7.60 6.75 -12.92
CA ALA A 87 6.60 6.04 -13.70
C ALA A 87 7.23 5.26 -14.86
N ALA A 88 8.13 5.89 -15.62
CA ALA A 88 8.89 5.21 -16.65
C ALA A 88 10.05 4.43 -16.03
N ILE A 89 10.28 3.19 -16.52
CA ILE A 89 11.41 2.38 -16.08
C ILE A 89 12.73 3.03 -16.55
N ALA A 90 12.74 3.68 -17.72
CA ALA A 90 13.91 4.35 -18.27
C ALA A 90 14.47 5.42 -17.32
N ASP A 91 13.60 6.13 -16.61
CA ASP A 91 13.95 7.19 -15.66
C ASP A 91 14.44 6.66 -14.31
N GLN A 92 14.32 5.35 -14.06
CA GLN A 92 14.87 4.74 -12.86
C GLN A 92 16.38 4.53 -13.04
N PRO A 93 17.16 4.47 -11.97
CA PRO A 93 18.57 4.09 -12.05
C PRO A 93 18.73 2.64 -12.52
N ARG A 94 19.70 2.39 -13.41
CA ARG A 94 19.98 1.04 -13.93
C ARG A 94 20.66 0.13 -12.92
N HIS A 95 21.45 0.73 -12.02
CA HIS A 95 22.20 0.04 -10.99
C HIS A 95 21.92 0.65 -9.63
N ALA A 96 21.87 -0.19 -8.60
CA ALA A 96 21.78 0.20 -7.20
C ALA A 96 22.89 -0.49 -6.41
N GLN A 97 23.30 0.10 -5.31
CA GLN A 97 24.15 -0.55 -4.31
C GLN A 97 23.36 -0.73 -3.02
N PHE A 98 23.36 -1.92 -2.46
CA PHE A 98 22.66 -2.26 -1.23
C PHE A 98 23.48 -3.29 -0.46
N GLU A 99 23.71 -3.07 0.84
CA GLU A 99 24.48 -3.98 1.73
C GLU A 99 25.80 -4.50 1.13
N ARG A 100 26.55 -3.61 0.46
CA ARG A 100 27.83 -3.88 -0.25
C ARG A 100 27.70 -4.71 -1.54
N GLU A 101 26.49 -5.04 -1.96
CA GLU A 101 26.21 -5.75 -3.21
C GLU A 101 25.70 -4.80 -4.29
N ARG A 102 26.04 -5.10 -5.55
CA ARG A 102 25.57 -4.35 -6.72
C ARG A 102 24.37 -5.04 -7.34
N TYR A 103 23.29 -4.30 -7.49
CA TYR A 103 22.07 -4.78 -8.14
C TYR A 103 21.87 -4.10 -9.50
N THR A 104 21.27 -4.85 -10.43
CA THR A 104 20.93 -4.38 -11.78
C THR A 104 19.42 -4.51 -11.99
N ARG A 105 18.81 -3.38 -12.33
CA ARG A 105 17.38 -3.27 -12.56
C ARG A 105 16.89 -4.17 -13.69
N VAL A 106 15.77 -4.85 -13.48
CA VAL A 106 15.07 -5.62 -14.52
C VAL A 106 14.16 -4.70 -15.36
N GLY A 107 13.96 -5.05 -16.63
CA GLY A 107 13.25 -4.19 -17.60
C GLY A 107 11.73 -4.14 -17.49
N SER A 108 11.10 -4.81 -16.51
CA SER A 108 9.64 -4.91 -16.42
C SER A 108 9.10 -4.66 -15.01
N LYS A 109 7.97 -3.94 -14.95
CA LYS A 109 7.19 -3.77 -13.72
C LYS A 109 6.30 -4.98 -13.49
N THR A 110 6.34 -5.52 -12.28
CA THR A 110 5.49 -6.64 -11.86
C THR A 110 4.48 -6.18 -10.81
N PRO A 111 3.23 -6.67 -10.83
CA PRO A 111 2.26 -6.38 -9.78
C PRO A 111 2.62 -7.13 -8.48
N GLN A 112 2.45 -6.46 -7.35
CA GLN A 112 2.53 -7.02 -6.01
C GLN A 112 1.25 -6.71 -5.25
N ASN A 113 0.66 -7.74 -4.63
CA ASN A 113 -0.38 -7.54 -3.63
C ASN A 113 0.24 -6.99 -2.33
N VAL A 114 -0.36 -5.91 -1.82
CA VAL A 114 0.03 -5.28 -0.56
C VAL A 114 -1.19 -5.24 0.37
N TRP A 115 -1.06 -5.80 1.56
CA TRP A 115 -2.11 -5.76 2.58
C TRP A 115 -2.00 -4.47 3.40
N THR A 116 -3.10 -3.73 3.50
CA THR A 116 -3.17 -2.47 4.25
C THR A 116 -4.37 -2.43 5.18
N VAL A 117 -4.46 -1.40 6.03
CA VAL A 117 -5.63 -1.14 6.86
C VAL A 117 -6.90 -0.83 6.04
N PHE A 118 -6.75 -0.46 4.77
CA PHE A 118 -7.86 -0.25 3.84
C PHE A 118 -8.26 -1.53 3.07
N GLY A 119 -7.47 -2.59 3.23
CA GLY A 119 -7.62 -3.87 2.53
C GLY A 119 -6.45 -4.21 1.64
N GLN A 120 -6.65 -5.23 0.80
CA GLN A 120 -5.66 -5.64 -0.20
C GLN A 120 -5.65 -4.67 -1.38
N LEU A 121 -4.47 -4.19 -1.71
CA LEU A 121 -4.18 -3.27 -2.81
C LEU A 121 -3.13 -3.86 -3.75
N VAL A 122 -3.00 -3.30 -4.94
CA VAL A 122 -1.97 -3.70 -5.91
C VAL A 122 -1.00 -2.54 -6.14
N VAL A 123 0.29 -2.82 -5.96
CA VAL A 123 1.39 -1.89 -6.26
C VAL A 123 2.23 -2.50 -7.37
N ARG A 124 2.62 -1.70 -8.37
CA ARG A 124 3.57 -2.15 -9.40
C ARG A 124 4.98 -1.87 -8.92
N ARG A 125 5.89 -2.83 -9.02
CA ARG A 125 7.28 -2.68 -8.58
C ARG A 125 8.25 -3.13 -9.68
N VAL A 126 9.44 -2.56 -9.69
CA VAL A 126 10.57 -3.10 -10.42
C VAL A 126 11.45 -3.86 -9.43
N GLY A 127 11.99 -4.99 -9.85
CA GLY A 127 12.99 -5.71 -9.08
C GLY A 127 14.38 -5.48 -9.65
N ASP A 128 15.38 -5.49 -8.77
CA ASP A 128 16.79 -5.42 -9.12
C ASP A 128 17.45 -6.75 -8.80
N ARG A 129 18.17 -7.31 -9.79
CA ARG A 129 18.87 -8.58 -9.67
C ARG A 129 20.28 -8.36 -9.10
N PRO A 130 20.73 -9.14 -8.11
CA PRO A 130 22.09 -9.05 -7.61
C PRO A 130 23.12 -9.48 -8.66
N SER A 131 24.36 -9.03 -8.51
CA SER A 131 25.48 -9.44 -9.34
C SER A 131 26.07 -10.77 -8.85
N GLN A 132 26.03 -11.00 -7.53
CA GLN A 132 26.43 -12.24 -6.89
C GLN A 132 25.29 -13.28 -6.88
N ALA A 133 25.66 -14.55 -7.06
CA ALA A 133 24.73 -15.66 -6.99
C ALA A 133 24.37 -15.97 -5.52
N GLY A 134 23.09 -16.28 -5.26
CA GLY A 134 22.58 -16.63 -3.93
C GLY A 134 21.90 -15.48 -3.18
N GLU A 135 22.13 -14.24 -3.60
CA GLU A 135 21.44 -13.07 -3.05
C GLU A 135 19.99 -13.00 -3.55
N PRO A 136 19.02 -12.57 -2.71
CA PRO A 136 17.65 -12.39 -3.14
C PRO A 136 17.49 -11.17 -4.05
N MET A 137 16.43 -11.18 -4.84
CA MET A 137 16.06 -10.01 -5.63
C MET A 137 15.71 -8.83 -4.71
N LEU A 138 16.27 -7.66 -4.98
CA LEU A 138 15.94 -6.43 -4.27
C LEU A 138 14.68 -5.81 -4.90
N PHE A 139 13.76 -5.33 -4.07
CA PHE A 139 12.58 -4.58 -4.52
C PHE A 139 12.59 -3.19 -3.87
N PRO A 140 13.21 -2.18 -4.51
CA PRO A 140 13.44 -0.88 -3.88
C PRO A 140 12.16 -0.21 -3.36
N ARG A 141 11.07 -0.26 -4.13
CA ARG A 141 9.75 0.23 -3.71
C ARG A 141 9.26 -0.40 -2.42
N ALA A 142 9.27 -1.73 -2.35
CA ALA A 142 8.78 -2.47 -1.18
C ALA A 142 9.63 -2.14 0.06
N HIS A 143 10.94 -1.99 -0.14
CA HIS A 143 11.88 -1.61 0.89
C HIS A 143 11.66 -0.19 1.41
N ARG A 144 11.53 0.80 0.50
CA ARG A 144 11.23 2.21 0.85
C ARG A 144 9.89 2.37 1.56
N LEU A 145 8.89 1.58 1.17
CA LEU A 145 7.57 1.55 1.82
C LEU A 145 7.58 0.79 3.15
N GLY A 146 8.69 0.14 3.52
CA GLY A 146 8.80 -0.66 4.74
C GLY A 146 7.85 -1.85 4.77
N LEU A 147 7.56 -2.47 3.61
CA LEU A 147 6.63 -3.59 3.55
C LEU A 147 7.19 -4.80 4.30
N VAL A 148 6.45 -5.29 5.29
CA VAL A 148 6.81 -6.48 6.09
C VAL A 148 6.01 -7.66 5.57
N HIS A 149 6.67 -8.58 4.86
CA HIS A 149 6.02 -9.73 4.20
C HIS A 149 4.77 -9.35 3.39
N GLY A 150 4.82 -8.23 2.64
CA GLY A 150 3.71 -7.74 1.84
C GLY A 150 2.63 -6.97 2.61
N ALA A 151 2.74 -6.82 3.93
CA ALA A 151 1.89 -5.93 4.71
C ALA A 151 2.52 -4.52 4.83
N SER A 152 1.68 -3.49 4.76
CA SER A 152 2.11 -2.12 5.09
C SER A 152 2.46 -2.00 6.58
N PRO A 153 3.35 -1.05 6.97
CA PRO A 153 3.69 -0.79 8.37
C PRO A 153 2.46 -0.55 9.26
N ALA A 154 1.45 0.17 8.75
CA ALA A 154 0.21 0.44 9.48
C ALA A 154 -0.57 -0.84 9.81
N LEU A 155 -0.67 -1.77 8.85
CA LEU A 155 -1.32 -3.05 9.07
C LEU A 155 -0.50 -3.93 10.02
N ALA A 156 0.82 -3.93 9.86
CA ALA A 156 1.73 -4.67 10.74
C ALA A 156 1.58 -4.23 12.20
N ALA A 157 1.61 -2.92 12.45
CA ALA A 157 1.36 -2.35 13.77
C ALA A 157 -0.01 -2.76 14.32
N ARG A 158 -1.06 -2.74 13.48
CA ARG A 158 -2.41 -3.15 13.90
C ARG A 158 -2.47 -4.62 14.30
N ALA A 159 -1.82 -5.52 13.58
CA ALA A 159 -1.76 -6.93 13.98
C ALA A 159 -0.99 -7.14 15.28
N CYS A 160 0.09 -6.39 15.52
CA CYS A 160 0.83 -6.44 16.79
C CYS A 160 -0.07 -6.02 17.97
N GLN A 161 -0.87 -4.96 17.81
CA GLN A 161 -1.84 -4.55 18.83
C GLN A 161 -2.86 -5.66 19.11
N LEU A 162 -3.46 -6.22 18.04
CA LEU A 162 -4.42 -7.32 18.18
C LEU A 162 -3.79 -8.56 18.83
N LEU A 163 -2.52 -8.84 18.56
CA LEU A 163 -1.80 -9.96 19.16
C LEU A 163 -1.56 -9.75 20.65
N ALA A 164 -1.24 -8.52 21.07
CA ALA A 164 -1.10 -8.14 22.47
C ALA A 164 -2.44 -8.25 23.21
N GLU A 165 -3.55 -7.83 22.59
CA GLU A 165 -4.91 -7.95 23.15
C GLU A 165 -5.38 -9.41 23.25
N ALA A 166 -5.09 -10.23 22.23
CA ALA A 166 -5.61 -11.59 22.12
C ALA A 166 -4.79 -12.66 22.87
N GLY A 167 -3.72 -12.27 23.57
CA GLY A 167 -2.87 -13.21 24.32
C GLY A 167 -2.21 -14.25 23.43
N ALA A 168 -1.57 -13.82 22.33
CA ALA A 168 -0.88 -14.68 21.36
C ALA A 168 -1.77 -15.63 20.51
N ASN A 169 -3.10 -15.50 20.53
CA ASN A 169 -3.98 -16.29 19.66
C ASN A 169 -3.98 -15.78 18.21
N GLN A 170 -3.12 -16.37 17.38
CA GLN A 170 -2.98 -16.01 15.96
C GLN A 170 -4.26 -16.16 15.15
N GLN A 171 -5.10 -17.16 15.44
CA GLN A 171 -6.34 -17.38 14.69
C GLN A 171 -7.33 -16.23 14.92
N ARG A 172 -7.50 -15.81 16.19
CA ARG A 172 -8.33 -14.65 16.53
C ARG A 172 -7.83 -13.37 15.88
N VAL A 173 -6.52 -13.15 15.85
CA VAL A 173 -5.93 -11.99 15.16
C VAL A 173 -6.26 -12.02 13.67
N ARG A 174 -6.09 -13.17 13.00
CA ARG A 174 -6.38 -13.31 11.57
C ARG A 174 -7.84 -13.10 11.24
N ASP A 175 -8.74 -13.65 12.05
CA ASP A 175 -10.18 -13.46 11.86
C ASP A 175 -10.57 -12.00 12.05
N ARG A 176 -10.00 -11.32 13.05
CA ARG A 176 -10.23 -9.88 13.26
C ARG A 176 -9.67 -9.02 12.14
N LEU A 177 -8.47 -9.31 11.64
CA LEU A 177 -7.92 -8.62 10.47
C LEU A 177 -8.76 -8.85 9.21
N ARG A 178 -9.32 -10.05 9.03
CA ARG A 178 -10.23 -10.34 7.92
C ARG A 178 -11.53 -9.54 8.05
N THR A 179 -12.13 -9.50 9.22
CA THR A 179 -13.38 -8.76 9.47
C THR A 179 -13.15 -7.24 9.35
N ASP A 180 -12.17 -6.71 10.07
CA ASP A 180 -11.97 -5.26 10.18
C ASP A 180 -11.35 -4.68 8.91
N HIS A 181 -10.41 -5.40 8.28
CA HIS A 181 -9.59 -4.89 7.18
C HIS A 181 -9.76 -5.65 5.86
N GLY A 182 -10.53 -6.75 5.81
CA GLY A 182 -10.72 -7.50 4.57
C GLY A 182 -9.43 -8.12 4.04
N VAL A 183 -8.44 -8.38 4.91
CA VAL A 183 -7.13 -8.89 4.53
C VAL A 183 -6.97 -10.36 4.90
N GLY A 184 -6.41 -11.13 3.97
CA GLY A 184 -5.96 -12.51 4.21
C GLY A 184 -4.50 -12.56 4.65
N TRP A 185 -4.10 -11.77 5.66
CA TRP A 185 -2.72 -11.77 6.12
C TRP A 185 -2.44 -13.04 6.94
N GLY A 186 -1.52 -13.86 6.45
CA GLY A 186 -1.10 -15.09 7.11
C GLY A 186 0.17 -15.62 6.47
N SER A 187 0.95 -16.35 7.25
CA SER A 187 2.10 -17.08 6.71
C SER A 187 1.60 -18.19 5.80
N ARG A 188 1.79 -18.06 4.48
CA ARG A 188 1.72 -19.21 3.58
C ARG A 188 2.93 -19.21 2.65
N ASN A 189 3.71 -20.29 2.81
CA ASN A 189 4.69 -20.91 1.93
C ASN A 189 5.32 -20.00 0.87
N CYS A 190 6.61 -19.76 1.03
CA CYS A 190 7.53 -19.55 -0.08
C CYS A 190 7.28 -20.66 -1.10
N ALA A 191 6.54 -20.37 -2.16
CA ALA A 191 6.51 -21.23 -3.32
C ALA A 191 7.90 -21.12 -3.97
N ARG A 192 8.54 -22.29 -4.08
CA ARG A 192 9.79 -22.56 -4.78
C ARG A 192 9.79 -21.99 -6.19
#